data_AF-A0A960T997-F1
#
_entry.id   AF-A0A960T997-F1
#
_cell.length_a   1.000
_cell.length_b   1.000
_cell.length_c   1.000
_cell.angle_alpha   90.00
_cell.angle_beta   90.00
_cell.angle_gamma   90.00
#
_symmetry.space_group_name_H-M   'P 1'
#
loop_
_entity.id
_entity.type
_entity.pdbx_description
1 polymer ?
#
loop_
_entity_poly.entity_id
_entity_poly.type
_entity_poly.pdbx_seq_one_letter_code
_entity_poly.pdbx_strand_id
1 'polypeptide(L)'
;ISADKDVRFHLLVDVSRSRAWFYALDMGDQKRYLLKTYNVGLGRPNPSNPSGCLTPLGTYELGDRIAIYKPKATGWFNGEKVEMIKVFGSRWIPFEKEIANCSAPAKGFGIHGAPWEEDSATGELREERACIGKFESDGCIRFVTEDIEEIFAIVITRPTTIDIVKRFEDAVLPGEEVAL
;
A
#
# COMPACT_ATOMS: atom_id res chain seq x y z
N ILE A 1 -3.00 5.41 -23.80
CA ILE A 1 -4.32 4.89 -23.36
C ILE A 1 -5.33 5.98 -23.69
N SER A 2 -6.34 5.72 -24.53
CA SER A 2 -7.34 6.76 -24.86
C SER A 2 -8.18 7.08 -23.61
N ALA A 3 -8.71 8.30 -23.52
CA ALA A 3 -9.49 8.75 -22.36
C ALA A 3 -10.76 7.90 -22.09
N ASP A 4 -11.24 7.18 -23.11
CA ASP A 4 -12.46 6.36 -23.09
C ASP A 4 -12.25 4.90 -22.74
N LYS A 5 -11.00 4.42 -22.58
CA LYS A 5 -10.78 3.04 -22.13
C LYS A 5 -11.11 2.92 -20.63
N ASP A 6 -11.97 1.96 -20.28
CA ASP A 6 -12.22 1.55 -18.88
C ASP A 6 -10.97 0.84 -18.34
N VAL A 7 -10.03 1.65 -17.85
CA VAL A 7 -8.82 1.19 -17.20
C VAL A 7 -8.97 1.30 -15.70
N ARG A 8 -8.68 0.20 -15.01
CA ARG A 8 -8.61 0.11 -13.54
C ARG A 8 -7.21 -0.27 -13.13
N PHE A 9 -6.89 -0.04 -11.86
CA PHE A 9 -5.58 -0.37 -11.32
C PHE A 9 -5.70 -1.39 -10.19
N HIS A 10 -4.67 -2.21 -10.08
CA HIS A 10 -4.64 -3.30 -9.11
C HIS A 10 -3.24 -3.48 -8.52
N LEU A 11 -3.16 -3.50 -7.20
CA LEU A 11 -1.96 -3.88 -6.47
C LEU A 11 -2.12 -5.32 -5.98
N LEU A 12 -1.16 -6.19 -6.30
CA LEU A 12 -1.04 -7.49 -5.67
C LEU A 12 0.12 -7.47 -4.69
N VAL A 13 -0.12 -7.82 -3.43
CA VAL A 13 0.90 -7.86 -2.38
C VAL A 13 1.14 -9.29 -1.93
N ASP A 14 2.37 -9.75 -2.08
CA ASP A 14 2.87 -11.03 -1.57
C ASP A 14 3.51 -10.79 -0.20
N VAL A 15 2.81 -11.22 0.84
CA VAL A 15 3.28 -11.11 2.23
C VAL A 15 4.58 -11.87 2.44
N SER A 16 4.75 -13.06 1.85
CA SER A 16 5.95 -13.89 2.06
C SER A 16 7.23 -13.28 1.48
N ARG A 17 7.11 -12.37 0.50
CA ARG A 17 8.24 -11.74 -0.20
C ARG A 17 8.41 -10.27 0.12
N SER A 18 7.51 -9.67 0.91
CA SER A 18 7.48 -8.23 1.14
C SER A 18 7.52 -7.44 -0.17
N ARG A 19 6.72 -7.88 -1.16
CA ARG A 19 6.73 -7.34 -2.52
C ARG A 19 5.32 -7.07 -3.02
N ALA A 20 5.19 -6.01 -3.81
CA ALA A 20 3.96 -5.65 -4.49
C ALA A 20 4.16 -5.60 -6.01
N TRP A 21 3.13 -5.93 -6.77
CA TRP A 21 3.05 -5.80 -8.22
C TRP A 21 1.89 -4.89 -8.55
N PHE A 22 2.11 -3.97 -9.48
CA PHE A 22 1.13 -2.96 -9.83
C PHE A 22 0.74 -3.09 -11.28
N TYR A 23 -0.55 -3.27 -11.49
CA TYR A 23 -1.13 -3.62 -12.77
C TYR A 23 -2.10 -2.56 -13.25
N ALA A 24 -2.07 -2.29 -14.56
CA ALA A 24 -3.21 -1.72 -15.27
C ALA A 24 -4.09 -2.86 -15.80
N LEU A 25 -5.40 -2.73 -15.60
CA LEU A 25 -6.43 -3.64 -16.08
C LEU A 25 -7.22 -2.93 -17.17
N ASP A 26 -7.11 -3.41 -18.40
CA ASP A 26 -7.95 -3.00 -19.51
C ASP A 26 -9.22 -3.85 -19.49
N MET A 27 -10.32 -3.26 -19.00
CA MET A 27 -11.57 -3.98 -18.83
C MET A 27 -12.27 -4.26 -20.16
N GLY A 28 -11.96 -3.49 -21.22
CA GLY A 28 -12.52 -3.71 -22.55
C GLY A 28 -11.93 -4.95 -23.21
N ASP A 29 -10.60 -5.06 -23.17
CA ASP A 29 -9.87 -6.16 -23.80
C ASP A 29 -9.63 -7.35 -22.84
N GLN A 30 -10.02 -7.24 -21.57
CA GLN A 30 -9.72 -8.19 -20.50
C GLN A 30 -8.21 -8.48 -20.37
N LYS A 31 -7.39 -7.45 -20.53
CA LYS A 31 -5.92 -7.54 -20.47
C LYS A 31 -5.37 -6.94 -19.20
N ARG A 32 -4.31 -7.54 -18.69
CA ARG A 32 -3.54 -7.05 -17.55
C ARG A 32 -2.11 -6.76 -17.97
N TYR A 33 -1.61 -5.60 -17.57
CA TYR A 33 -0.25 -5.16 -17.86
C TYR A 33 0.48 -4.87 -16.55
N LEU A 34 1.60 -5.55 -16.31
CA LEU A 34 2.48 -5.24 -15.17
C LEU A 34 3.19 -3.91 -15.44
N LEU A 35 2.90 -2.91 -14.62
CA LEU A 35 3.51 -1.58 -14.73
C LEU A 35 4.81 -1.49 -13.96
N LYS A 36 4.79 -1.97 -12.71
CA LYS A 36 5.92 -1.87 -11.79
C LYS A 36 5.82 -2.90 -10.67
N THR A 37 6.96 -3.17 -10.03
CA THR A 37 7.01 -3.92 -8.78
C THR A 37 7.68 -3.08 -7.71
N TYR A 38 7.23 -3.23 -6.47
CA TYR A 38 7.72 -2.49 -5.31
C TYR A 38 8.19 -3.43 -4.22
N ASN A 39 9.26 -3.07 -3.51
CA ASN A 39 9.50 -3.63 -2.18
C ASN A 39 8.61 -2.89 -1.19
N VAL A 40 8.03 -3.61 -0.23
CA VAL A 40 7.12 -3.02 0.77
C VAL A 40 7.51 -3.42 2.18
N GLY A 41 7.21 -2.56 3.16
CA GLY A 41 7.23 -2.94 4.58
C GLY A 41 5.86 -3.46 5.01
N LEU A 42 5.83 -4.46 5.87
CA LEU A 42 4.62 -5.16 6.31
C LEU A 42 4.47 -5.13 7.84
N GLY A 43 3.33 -5.61 8.30
CA GLY A 43 2.99 -5.75 9.71
C GLY A 43 3.94 -6.68 10.45
N ARG A 44 4.14 -6.46 11.74
CA ARG A 44 4.98 -7.34 12.58
C ARG A 44 4.53 -8.81 12.50
N PRO A 45 5.45 -9.77 12.68
CA PRO A 45 5.10 -11.18 12.72
C PRO A 45 4.03 -11.44 13.79
N ASN A 46 3.01 -12.18 13.40
CA ASN A 46 1.93 -12.60 14.29
C ASN A 46 1.41 -13.96 13.81
N PRO A 47 1.89 -15.07 14.38
CA PRO A 47 1.53 -16.42 13.95
C PRO A 47 0.05 -16.77 14.14
N SER A 48 -0.70 -16.03 14.97
CA SER A 48 -2.14 -16.26 15.14
C SER A 48 -2.98 -15.68 13.99
N ASN A 49 -2.40 -14.79 13.18
CA ASN A 49 -3.07 -14.23 12.00
C ASN A 49 -2.90 -15.15 10.78
N PRO A 50 -3.91 -15.26 9.89
CA PRO A 50 -3.81 -16.10 8.69
C PRO A 50 -2.63 -15.76 7.76
N SER A 51 -2.26 -14.47 7.66
CA SER A 51 -1.09 -13.99 6.91
C SER A 51 0.24 -14.38 7.54
N GLY A 52 0.27 -14.75 8.83
CA GLY A 52 1.48 -14.88 9.65
C GLY A 52 2.03 -13.54 10.16
N CYS A 53 1.35 -12.42 9.89
CA CYS A 53 1.75 -11.08 10.34
C CYS A 53 0.53 -10.20 10.65
N LEU A 54 0.75 -8.97 11.13
CA LEU A 54 -0.34 -8.02 11.40
C LEU A 54 -1.01 -7.48 10.14
N THR A 55 -0.37 -7.58 8.97
CA THR A 55 -1.01 -7.19 7.70
C THR A 55 -2.10 -8.19 7.35
N PRO A 56 -3.33 -7.74 7.04
CA PRO A 56 -4.43 -8.64 6.73
C PRO A 56 -4.28 -9.25 5.33
N LEU A 57 -4.93 -10.40 5.12
CA LEU A 57 -5.14 -10.96 3.78
C LEU A 57 -6.49 -10.52 3.21
N GLY A 58 -6.61 -10.61 1.90
CA GLY A 58 -7.84 -10.39 1.15
C GLY A 58 -7.76 -9.20 0.20
N THR A 59 -8.88 -8.97 -0.48
CA THR A 59 -9.01 -7.92 -1.48
C THR A 59 -9.77 -6.74 -0.91
N TYR A 60 -9.21 -5.54 -1.06
CA TYR A 60 -9.76 -4.28 -0.56
C TYR A 60 -9.81 -3.22 -1.67
N GLU A 61 -10.71 -2.26 -1.53
CA GLU A 61 -10.69 -1.02 -2.35
C GLU A 61 -9.80 0.02 -1.66
N LEU A 62 -8.98 0.73 -2.43
CA LEU A 62 -8.25 1.90 -1.92
C LEU A 62 -9.16 3.14 -1.95
N GLY A 63 -9.22 3.85 -0.82
CA GLY A 63 -10.04 5.04 -0.67
C GLY A 63 -9.45 6.28 -1.35
N ASP A 64 -10.34 7.19 -1.76
CA ASP A 64 -10.00 8.48 -2.36
C ASP A 64 -9.71 9.58 -1.32
N ARG A 65 -10.08 9.35 -0.05
CA ARG A 65 -9.80 10.23 1.09
C ARG A 65 -8.37 10.06 1.60
N ILE A 66 -7.44 10.57 0.81
CA ILE A 66 -6.01 10.41 1.05
C ILE A 66 -5.50 11.56 1.93
N ALA A 67 -4.79 11.22 2.99
CA ALA A 67 -4.12 12.21 3.81
C ALA A 67 -2.72 12.52 3.26
N ILE A 68 -2.39 13.81 3.21
CA ILE A 68 -1.11 14.34 2.74
C ILE A 68 -0.39 14.92 3.94
N TYR A 69 0.82 14.42 4.24
CA TYR A 69 1.61 14.90 5.36
C TYR A 69 2.89 15.57 4.88
N LYS A 70 3.23 16.66 5.56
CA LYS A 70 4.46 17.44 5.36
C LYS A 70 5.17 17.57 6.71
N PRO A 71 6.48 17.86 6.74
CA PRO A 71 7.18 18.20 7.97
C PRO A 71 6.41 19.23 8.81
N LYS A 72 6.42 19.07 10.14
CA LYS A 72 5.69 19.91 11.11
C LYS A 72 4.17 19.76 11.10
N ALA A 73 3.58 18.99 10.18
CA ALA A 73 2.15 18.69 10.22
C ALA A 73 1.87 17.72 11.37
N THR A 74 1.14 18.18 12.39
CA THR A 74 0.84 17.39 13.59
C THR A 74 -0.57 16.80 13.57
N GLY A 75 -0.74 15.66 14.21
CA GLY A 75 -2.02 14.98 14.41
C GLY A 75 -1.98 14.07 15.63
N TRP A 76 -3.08 13.38 15.90
CA TRP A 76 -3.17 12.43 17.00
C TRP A 76 -2.96 11.01 16.48
N PHE A 77 -2.03 10.28 17.08
CA PHE A 77 -1.78 8.87 16.80
C PHE A 77 -1.55 8.15 18.13
N ASN A 78 -2.28 7.05 18.37
CA ASN A 78 -2.23 6.29 19.62
C ASN A 78 -2.36 7.13 20.91
N GLY A 79 -3.19 8.19 20.86
CA GLY A 79 -3.42 9.06 22.01
C GLY A 79 -2.33 10.12 22.24
N GLU A 80 -1.33 10.21 21.36
CA GLU A 80 -0.26 11.19 21.43
C GLU A 80 -0.31 12.16 20.24
N LYS A 81 0.11 13.41 20.49
CA LYS A 81 0.26 14.39 19.43
C LYS A 81 1.65 14.24 18.81
N VAL A 82 1.71 13.86 17.54
CA VAL A 82 2.95 13.57 16.81
C VAL A 82 2.98 14.28 15.46
N GLU A 83 4.17 14.41 14.87
CA GLU A 83 4.29 14.76 13.46
C GLU A 83 3.89 13.58 12.59
N MET A 84 2.84 13.74 11.79
CA MET A 84 2.23 12.61 11.07
C MET A 84 3.16 11.99 10.03
N ILE A 85 4.09 12.78 9.48
CA ILE A 85 5.12 12.27 8.55
C ILE A 85 6.08 11.27 9.24
N LYS A 86 6.28 11.38 10.56
CA LYS A 86 7.07 10.42 11.35
C LYS A 86 6.35 9.07 11.55
N VAL A 87 5.06 8.98 11.20
CA VAL A 87 4.27 7.75 11.32
C VAL A 87 3.90 7.20 9.93
N PHE A 88 3.35 8.06 9.07
CA PHE A 88 2.71 7.67 7.83
C PHE A 88 3.49 8.06 6.56
N GLY A 89 4.66 8.69 6.71
CA GLY A 89 5.38 9.26 5.57
C GLY A 89 4.56 10.34 4.87
N SER A 90 4.77 10.53 3.57
CA SER A 90 4.17 11.65 2.83
C SER A 90 2.68 11.46 2.53
N ARG A 91 2.19 10.21 2.47
CA ARG A 91 0.82 9.85 2.06
C ARG A 91 0.27 8.71 2.89
N TRP A 92 -1.01 8.80 3.24
CA TRP A 92 -1.79 7.70 3.83
C TRP A 92 -3.06 7.46 3.00
N ILE A 93 -3.17 6.28 2.41
CA ILE A 93 -4.29 5.84 1.56
C ILE A 93 -5.01 4.71 2.30
N PRO A 94 -6.23 4.94 2.82
CA PRO A 94 -6.95 3.94 3.60
C PRO A 94 -7.49 2.82 2.70
N PHE A 95 -7.74 1.66 3.30
CA PHE A 95 -8.69 0.70 2.72
C PHE A 95 -10.11 1.23 2.98
N GLU A 96 -10.87 1.44 1.91
CA GLU A 96 -12.23 1.99 1.98
C GLU A 96 -13.26 0.91 2.32
N LYS A 97 -13.17 -0.24 1.64
CA LYS A 97 -14.09 -1.37 1.84
C LYS A 97 -13.45 -2.71 1.55
N GLU A 98 -14.01 -3.75 2.17
CA GLU A 98 -13.76 -5.15 1.89
C GLU A 98 -14.39 -5.56 0.55
N ILE A 99 -13.66 -6.31 -0.27
CA ILE A 99 -14.17 -6.82 -1.55
C ILE A 99 -14.33 -8.33 -1.47
N ALA A 100 -13.28 -9.06 -1.08
CA ALA A 100 -13.30 -10.52 -1.07
C ALA A 100 -12.26 -11.11 -0.10
N ASN A 101 -12.60 -12.24 0.54
CA ASN A 101 -11.68 -13.06 1.35
C ASN A 101 -10.88 -12.31 2.43
N CYS A 102 -11.45 -11.24 2.99
CA CYS A 102 -10.80 -10.38 3.96
C CYS A 102 -10.63 -11.06 5.33
N SER A 103 -9.40 -11.10 5.84
CA SER A 103 -9.13 -11.63 7.19
C SER A 103 -9.32 -10.59 8.30
N ALA A 104 -9.55 -9.33 7.94
CA ALA A 104 -9.79 -8.21 8.85
C ALA A 104 -10.68 -7.16 8.16
N PRO A 105 -11.41 -6.33 8.94
CA PRO A 105 -12.15 -5.21 8.37
C PRO A 105 -11.21 -4.19 7.71
N ALA A 106 -11.71 -3.43 6.73
CA ALA A 106 -10.94 -2.41 6.02
C ALA A 106 -10.50 -1.27 6.95
N LYS A 107 -11.39 -0.88 7.89
CA LYS A 107 -11.18 0.23 8.80
C LYS A 107 -9.90 0.06 9.63
N GLY A 108 -9.04 1.07 9.58
CA GLY A 108 -7.79 1.11 10.34
C GLY A 108 -6.57 0.57 9.58
N PHE A 109 -6.78 0.01 8.38
CA PHE A 109 -5.71 -0.45 7.50
C PHE A 109 -5.62 0.42 6.25
N GLY A 110 -4.50 0.29 5.54
CA GLY A 110 -4.17 1.12 4.39
C GLY A 110 -2.74 0.91 3.92
N ILE A 111 -2.38 1.67 2.89
CA ILE A 111 -1.02 1.80 2.39
C ILE A 111 -0.49 3.20 2.66
N HIS A 112 0.81 3.33 2.92
CA HIS A 112 1.39 4.62 3.24
C HIS A 112 2.89 4.70 2.98
N GLY A 113 3.43 5.92 3.07
CA GLY A 113 4.86 6.16 2.96
C GLY A 113 5.63 5.65 4.17
N ALA A 114 6.90 5.31 4.00
CA ALA A 114 7.79 4.98 5.11
C ALA A 114 7.86 6.16 6.10
N PRO A 115 7.92 5.89 7.41
CA PRO A 115 8.03 6.94 8.42
C PRO A 115 9.31 7.76 8.21
N TRP A 116 9.29 9.02 8.61
CA TRP A 116 10.47 9.86 8.60
C TRP A 116 11.05 9.96 10.00
N GLU A 117 12.36 9.82 10.11
CA GLU A 117 13.10 9.92 11.36
C GLU A 117 14.02 11.13 11.31
N GLU A 118 14.36 11.64 12.49
CA GLU A 118 15.26 12.78 12.61
C GLU A 118 16.70 12.28 12.64
N ASP A 119 17.50 12.75 11.70
CA ASP A 119 18.92 12.45 11.66
C ASP A 119 19.60 13.06 12.88
N SER A 120 20.14 12.21 13.76
CA SER A 120 20.76 12.67 15.01
C SER A 120 21.95 13.63 14.83
N ALA A 121 22.60 13.63 13.66
CA ALA A 121 23.75 14.48 13.38
C ALA A 121 23.32 15.83 12.79
N THR A 122 22.27 15.87 11.96
CA THR A 122 21.84 17.10 11.25
C THR A 122 20.55 17.72 11.76
N GLY A 123 19.74 16.98 12.52
CA GLY A 123 18.39 17.36 12.91
C GLY A 123 17.39 17.39 11.74
N GLU A 124 17.79 16.91 10.57
CA GLU A 124 16.92 16.86 9.39
C GLU A 124 16.04 15.63 9.42
N LEU A 125 14.79 15.76 8.97
CA LEU A 125 13.94 14.59 8.77
C LEU A 125 14.35 13.86 7.49
N ARG A 126 14.53 12.55 7.60
CA ARG A 126 14.85 11.64 6.51
C ARG A 126 13.92 10.46 6.53
N GLU A 127 13.54 9.99 5.35
CA GLU A 127 12.74 8.79 5.21
C GLU A 127 13.51 7.56 5.72
N GLU A 128 12.88 6.78 6.60
CA GLU A 128 13.42 5.53 7.12
C GLU A 128 13.22 4.39 6.12
N ARG A 129 14.10 4.34 5.12
CA ARG A 129 14.01 3.35 4.03
C ARG A 129 14.32 1.93 4.47
N ALA A 130 15.06 1.72 5.57
CA ALA A 130 15.41 0.38 6.00
C ALA A 130 14.22 -0.37 6.60
N CYS A 131 13.06 0.26 6.83
CA CYS A 131 11.84 -0.44 7.18
C CYS A 131 11.18 -1.18 5.99
N ILE A 132 11.58 -0.86 4.75
CA ILE A 132 11.06 -1.51 3.55
C ILE A 132 11.69 -2.91 3.40
N GLY A 133 10.87 -3.90 3.08
CA GLY A 133 11.26 -5.31 3.08
C GLY A 133 11.14 -5.98 4.46
N LYS A 134 10.82 -5.24 5.53
CA LYS A 134 10.72 -5.74 6.90
C LYS A 134 9.29 -5.87 7.40
N PHE A 135 9.11 -6.64 8.47
CA PHE A 135 7.85 -6.86 9.18
C PHE A 135 7.84 -6.08 10.49
N GLU A 136 7.56 -4.77 10.42
CA GLU A 136 7.72 -3.84 11.56
C GLU A 136 6.50 -2.94 11.79
N SER A 137 5.55 -2.86 10.85
CA SER A 137 4.37 -2.01 10.99
C SER A 137 3.31 -2.60 11.93
N ASP A 138 2.30 -1.79 12.27
CA ASP A 138 1.11 -2.24 13.02
C ASP A 138 0.04 -2.92 12.14
N GLY A 139 0.37 -3.22 10.87
CA GLY A 139 -0.50 -3.94 9.93
C GLY A 139 -0.60 -3.28 8.57
N CYS A 140 -0.32 -1.98 8.47
CA CYS A 140 -0.35 -1.25 7.21
C CYS A 140 0.84 -1.60 6.30
N ILE A 141 0.70 -1.32 5.01
CA ILE A 141 1.74 -1.61 4.01
C ILE A 141 2.52 -0.33 3.72
N ARG A 142 3.85 -0.39 3.90
CA ARG A 142 4.75 0.75 3.74
C ARG A 142 5.42 0.72 2.37
N PHE A 143 5.48 1.88 1.72
CA PHE A 143 6.19 2.13 0.47
C PHE A 143 7.20 3.25 0.69
N VAL A 144 8.27 3.31 -0.10
CA VAL A 144 9.10 4.53 -0.12
C VAL A 144 8.31 5.70 -0.73
N THR A 145 8.77 6.92 -0.46
CA THR A 145 8.10 8.16 -0.81
C THR A 145 7.86 8.23 -2.32
N GLU A 146 8.85 7.92 -3.15
CA GLU A 146 8.68 7.92 -4.61
C GLU A 146 7.55 7.00 -5.07
N ASP A 147 7.42 5.82 -4.45
CA ASP A 147 6.46 4.81 -4.86
C ASP A 147 5.04 5.13 -4.35
N ILE A 148 4.89 5.61 -3.10
CA ILE A 148 3.57 5.98 -2.59
C ILE A 148 3.02 7.22 -3.31
N GLU A 149 3.88 8.16 -3.72
CA GLU A 149 3.48 9.34 -4.50
C GLU A 149 3.01 8.96 -5.90
N GLU A 150 3.66 7.98 -6.53
CA GLU A 150 3.24 7.43 -7.82
C GLU A 150 1.87 6.74 -7.73
N ILE A 151 1.69 5.87 -6.72
CA ILE A 151 0.42 5.19 -6.47
C ILE A 151 -0.68 6.22 -6.17
N PHE A 152 -0.38 7.21 -5.32
CA PHE A 152 -1.30 8.30 -4.98
C PHE A 152 -1.83 9.02 -6.23
N ALA A 153 -0.95 9.39 -7.17
CA ALA A 153 -1.35 10.08 -8.39
C ALA A 153 -2.36 9.29 -9.24
N ILE A 154 -2.33 7.95 -9.13
CA ILE A 154 -3.25 7.07 -9.84
C ILE A 154 -4.55 6.88 -9.06
N VAL A 155 -4.47 6.58 -7.76
CA VAL A 155 -5.64 6.30 -6.91
C VAL A 155 -6.63 7.47 -6.89
N ILE A 156 -6.15 8.72 -6.91
CA ILE A 156 -7.05 9.90 -6.94
C ILE A 156 -7.80 10.08 -8.25
N THR A 157 -7.38 9.41 -9.33
CA THR A 157 -7.96 9.58 -10.67
C THR A 157 -8.76 8.37 -11.13
N ARG A 158 -8.48 7.18 -10.60
CA ARG A 158 -9.05 5.92 -11.08
C ARG A 158 -9.29 4.92 -9.94
N PRO A 159 -10.39 4.16 -9.99
CA PRO A 159 -10.63 3.07 -9.04
C PRO A 159 -9.45 2.11 -8.98
N THR A 160 -8.99 1.84 -7.77
CA THR A 160 -7.83 0.99 -7.51
C THR A 160 -8.17 -0.02 -6.41
N THR A 161 -7.85 -1.28 -6.65
CA THR A 161 -7.99 -2.34 -5.65
C THR A 161 -6.63 -2.87 -5.23
N ILE A 162 -6.57 -3.49 -4.08
CA ILE A 162 -5.38 -4.17 -3.57
C ILE A 162 -5.78 -5.59 -3.15
N ASP A 163 -5.08 -6.59 -3.64
CA ASP A 163 -5.19 -7.97 -3.19
C ASP A 163 -3.95 -8.34 -2.37
N ILE A 164 -4.16 -8.81 -1.15
CA ILE A 164 -3.09 -9.15 -0.22
C ILE A 164 -3.14 -10.66 0.02
N VAL A 165 -2.11 -11.35 -0.48
CA VAL A 165 -2.02 -12.79 -0.46
C VAL A 165 -0.81 -13.25 0.35
N LYS A 166 -0.88 -14.48 0.84
CA LYS A 166 0.25 -15.07 1.57
C LYS A 166 1.45 -15.28 0.65
N ARG A 167 1.20 -15.80 -0.56
CA ARG A 167 2.18 -15.98 -1.63
C ARG A 167 1.57 -15.57 -2.95
N PHE A 168 2.39 -15.03 -3.85
CA PHE A 168 1.96 -14.57 -5.18
C PHE A 168 1.16 -15.64 -5.95
N GLU A 169 1.54 -16.92 -5.80
CA GLU A 169 0.90 -18.02 -6.50
C GLU A 169 -0.52 -18.32 -6.00
N ASP A 170 -0.91 -17.80 -4.82
CA ASP A 170 -2.24 -17.94 -4.26
C ASP A 170 -3.23 -16.92 -4.88
N ALA A 171 -2.74 -15.95 -5.65
CA ALA A 171 -3.55 -14.87 -6.22
C ALA A 171 -4.35 -15.30 -7.44
N VAL A 172 -5.60 -14.85 -7.52
CA VAL A 172 -6.45 -14.98 -8.72
C VAL A 172 -6.60 -13.61 -9.35
N LEU A 173 -5.69 -13.30 -10.27
CA LEU A 173 -5.63 -11.99 -10.89
C LEU A 173 -6.61 -11.87 -12.08
N PRO A 174 -7.31 -10.73 -12.23
CA PRO A 174 -8.21 -10.50 -13.36
C PRO A 174 -7.44 -10.29 -14.67
N GLY A 175 -8.08 -10.67 -15.77
CA GLY A 175 -7.56 -10.48 -17.13
C GLY A 175 -6.40 -11.40 -17.50
N GLU A 176 -6.10 -11.47 -18.80
CA GLU A 176 -4.94 -12.16 -19.35
C GLU A 176 -3.70 -11.26 -19.25
N GLU A 177 -2.61 -11.80 -18.70
CA GLU A 177 -1.36 -11.04 -18.62
C GLU A 177 -0.71 -10.91 -19.99
N VAL A 178 -0.45 -9.68 -20.39
CA VAL A 178 0.25 -9.37 -21.63
C VAL A 178 1.69 -8.99 -21.28
N ALA A 179 2.65 -9.76 -21.79
CA ALA A 179 4.05 -9.38 -21.72
C ALA A 179 4.25 -8.07 -22.50
N LEU A 180 4.87 -7.09 -21.83
CA LEU A 180 5.30 -5.84 -22.46
C LEU A 180 6.56 -6.05 -23.31
#